data_AF-A0A9D4DXL9-F1
#
_entry.id   AF-A0A9D4DXL9-F1
#
_cell.length_a   1.000
_cell.length_b   1.000
_cell.length_c   1.000
_cell.angle_alpha   90.00
_cell.angle_beta   90.00
_cell.angle_gamma   90.00
#
_symmetry.space_group_name_H-M   'P 1'
#
loop_
_entity.id
_entity.type
_entity.pdbx_description
1 polymer ?
#
loop_
_entity_poly.entity_id
_entity_poly.type
_entity_poly.pdbx_seq_one_letter_code
_entity_poly.pdbx_strand_id
1 'polypeptide(L)'
;MSEGLPNAGFSEMSKRKVDSDMTDTAKGKIRYIGGYVVAKSNHQTYITVQQNAFKFAKDKVEKYELGKRTLKLIHCMKYAESSLQNSDFPESLKETAIKQNINRGLINITNLAFKFFECLINTVLSFLNGDNVNKYGSGIHKYVTESVNKDANLHQNFISVVQTASVDDLSFDTDNT
;
A
#
# COMPACT_ATOMS: atom_id res chain seq x y z
N MET A 1 45.66 1.70 -41.39
CA MET A 1 44.20 1.90 -41.45
C MET A 1 43.61 1.16 -40.26
N SER A 2 43.26 1.89 -39.20
CA SER A 2 42.62 1.37 -38.00
C SER A 2 41.42 2.28 -37.78
N GLU A 3 40.24 1.79 -38.14
CA GLU A 3 38.99 2.52 -37.97
C GLU A 3 38.66 2.62 -36.48
N GLY A 4 38.66 3.84 -35.96
CA GLY A 4 38.19 4.15 -34.61
C GLY A 4 36.67 4.03 -34.58
N LEU A 5 36.16 3.15 -33.73
CA LEU A 5 34.73 3.06 -33.45
C LEU A 5 34.24 4.36 -32.77
N PRO A 6 33.12 4.94 -33.22
CA PRO A 6 32.55 6.12 -32.59
C PRO A 6 31.99 5.74 -31.21
N ASN A 7 32.58 6.34 -30.19
CA ASN A 7 32.08 6.33 -28.81
C ASN A 7 30.80 7.18 -28.75
N ALA A 8 29.67 6.59 -29.10
CA ALA A 8 28.36 7.24 -29.09
C ALA A 8 27.44 6.54 -28.08
N GLY A 9 27.02 7.28 -27.05
CA GLY A 9 25.66 7.13 -26.54
C GLY A 9 25.42 6.70 -25.09
N PHE A 10 26.39 6.78 -24.17
CA PHE A 10 26.14 6.45 -22.75
C PHE A 10 26.09 7.65 -21.78
N SER A 11 26.05 8.91 -22.26
CA SER A 11 26.05 10.08 -21.37
C SER A 11 24.73 10.84 -21.23
N GLU A 12 23.60 10.26 -21.64
CA GLU A 12 22.28 10.89 -21.42
C GLU A 12 21.21 9.87 -20.99
N MET A 13 21.49 9.07 -19.96
CA MET A 13 20.40 8.66 -19.06
C MET A 13 20.10 9.84 -18.15
N SER A 14 19.50 10.84 -18.78
CA SER A 14 18.95 12.05 -18.21
C SER A 14 18.24 11.70 -16.91
N LYS A 15 18.67 12.37 -15.83
CA LYS A 15 17.97 12.45 -14.56
C LYS A 15 16.49 12.65 -14.87
N ARG A 16 15.68 11.59 -14.81
CA ARG A 16 14.24 11.76 -14.75
C ARG A 16 13.98 12.50 -13.46
N LYS A 17 13.86 13.84 -13.56
CA LYS A 17 13.16 14.60 -12.54
C LYS A 17 11.83 13.91 -12.37
N VAL A 18 11.56 13.42 -11.17
CA VAL A 18 10.23 12.96 -10.76
C VAL A 18 9.37 14.22 -10.58
N ASP A 19 9.22 14.98 -11.66
CA ASP A 19 8.36 16.15 -11.78
C ASP A 19 7.44 15.88 -12.98
N SER A 20 6.52 14.95 -12.77
CA SER A 20 5.29 14.91 -13.53
C SER A 20 4.22 14.42 -12.57
N ASP A 21 3.23 15.27 -12.28
CA ASP A 21 2.03 14.86 -11.58
C ASP A 21 1.55 13.53 -12.15
N MET A 22 1.42 12.55 -11.27
CA MET A 22 1.09 11.19 -11.66
C MET A 22 -0.25 11.18 -12.40
N THR A 23 -0.30 10.53 -13.57
CA THR A 23 -1.52 10.49 -14.39
C THR A 23 -2.67 9.84 -13.63
N ASP A 24 -3.90 10.21 -13.94
CA ASP A 24 -5.09 9.66 -13.26
C ASP A 24 -5.18 8.14 -13.43
N THR A 25 -4.76 7.61 -14.56
CA THR A 25 -4.63 6.15 -14.78
C THR A 25 -3.62 5.51 -13.82
N ALA A 26 -2.48 6.15 -13.56
CA ALA A 26 -1.49 5.66 -12.62
C ALA A 26 -2.00 5.75 -11.17
N LYS A 27 -2.66 6.84 -10.80
CA LYS A 27 -3.36 7.00 -9.50
C LYS A 27 -4.43 5.92 -9.29
N GLY A 28 -5.24 5.64 -10.31
CA GLY A 28 -6.23 4.55 -10.30
C GLY A 28 -5.59 3.16 -10.09
N LYS A 29 -4.42 2.91 -10.70
CA LYS A 29 -3.65 1.67 -10.46
C LYS A 29 -3.15 1.58 -9.02
N ILE A 30 -2.64 2.67 -8.46
CA ILE A 30 -2.19 2.72 -7.05
C ILE A 30 -3.36 2.43 -6.12
N ARG A 31 -4.51 3.09 -6.32
CA ARG A 31 -5.71 2.86 -5.50
C ARG A 31 -6.18 1.41 -5.57
N TYR A 32 -6.20 0.83 -6.77
CA TYR A 32 -6.53 -0.58 -6.97
C TYR A 32 -5.58 -1.52 -6.22
N ILE A 33 -4.27 -1.34 -6.36
CA ILE A 33 -3.25 -2.17 -5.68
C ILE A 33 -3.36 -1.99 -4.16
N GLY A 34 -3.53 -0.76 -3.67
CA GLY A 34 -3.71 -0.47 -2.25
C GLY A 34 -4.93 -1.18 -1.68
N GLY A 35 -6.07 -1.13 -2.37
CA GLY A 35 -7.28 -1.87 -1.98
C GLY A 35 -7.07 -3.39 -1.94
N TYR A 36 -6.32 -3.93 -2.89
CA TYR A 36 -5.97 -5.36 -2.90
C TYR A 36 -5.08 -5.73 -1.70
N VAL A 37 -4.06 -4.92 -1.40
CA VAL A 37 -3.16 -5.13 -0.26
C VAL A 37 -3.93 -5.10 1.07
N VAL A 38 -4.83 -4.12 1.24
CA VAL A 38 -5.69 -4.02 2.42
C VAL A 38 -6.60 -5.25 2.54
N ALA A 39 -7.24 -5.68 1.45
CA ALA A 39 -8.09 -6.86 1.43
C ALA A 39 -7.34 -8.15 1.80
N LYS A 40 -6.16 -8.36 1.21
CA LYS A 40 -5.33 -9.53 1.49
C LYS A 40 -4.84 -9.53 2.94
N SER A 41 -4.41 -8.38 3.44
CA SER A 41 -3.97 -8.22 4.84
C SER A 41 -5.12 -8.47 5.83
N ASN A 42 -6.32 -7.97 5.53
CA ASN A 42 -7.52 -8.22 6.32
C ASN A 42 -7.83 -9.72 6.40
N HIS A 43 -7.87 -10.39 5.25
CA HIS A 43 -8.18 -11.81 5.18
C HIS A 43 -7.15 -12.67 5.92
N GLN A 44 -5.85 -12.43 5.69
CA GLN A 44 -4.77 -13.17 6.35
C GLN A 44 -4.80 -12.97 7.87
N THR A 45 -5.05 -11.75 8.34
CA THR A 45 -5.15 -11.43 9.76
C THR A 45 -6.39 -12.09 10.37
N TYR A 46 -7.53 -12.05 9.68
CA TYR A 46 -8.76 -12.72 10.11
C TYR A 46 -8.55 -14.23 10.29
N ILE A 47 -7.94 -14.91 9.31
CA ILE A 47 -7.59 -16.33 9.41
C ILE A 47 -6.71 -16.57 10.64
N THR A 48 -5.70 -15.72 10.84
CA THR A 48 -4.80 -15.83 12.00
C THR A 48 -5.58 -15.72 13.32
N VAL A 49 -6.52 -14.78 13.43
CA VAL A 49 -7.37 -14.63 14.62
C VAL A 49 -8.21 -15.90 14.83
N GLN A 50 -8.91 -16.38 13.80
CA GLN A 50 -9.76 -17.56 13.89
C GLN A 50 -8.97 -18.82 14.29
N GLN A 51 -7.80 -19.02 13.71
CA GLN A 51 -6.92 -20.15 14.03
C GLN A 51 -6.37 -20.12 15.46
N ASN A 52 -6.45 -19.00 16.17
CA ASN A 52 -5.90 -18.84 17.51
C ASN A 52 -6.95 -18.51 18.59
N ALA A 53 -8.22 -18.31 18.23
CA ALA A 53 -9.29 -17.84 19.14
C ALA A 53 -9.55 -18.74 20.36
N PHE A 54 -9.34 -20.05 20.22
CA PHE A 54 -9.59 -21.04 21.28
C PHE A 54 -8.33 -21.74 21.77
N LYS A 55 -7.15 -21.16 21.51
CA LYS A 55 -5.87 -21.74 21.91
C LYS A 55 -5.38 -21.07 23.20
N PHE A 56 -5.05 -21.89 24.19
CA PHE A 56 -4.65 -21.41 25.53
C PHE A 56 -3.14 -21.24 25.72
N ALA A 57 -2.32 -21.71 24.78
CA ALA A 57 -0.88 -21.50 24.84
C ALA A 57 -0.54 -20.01 24.69
N LYS A 58 0.40 -19.51 25.50
CA LYS A 58 0.74 -18.08 25.59
C LYS A 58 1.03 -17.44 24.23
N ASP A 59 1.81 -18.11 23.38
CA ASP A 59 2.15 -17.63 22.02
C ASP A 59 0.93 -17.49 21.11
N LYS A 60 -0.11 -18.29 21.34
CA LYS A 60 -1.36 -18.28 20.55
C LYS A 60 -2.28 -17.15 21.01
N VAL A 61 -2.38 -16.95 22.32
CA VAL A 61 -3.12 -15.83 22.92
C VAL A 61 -2.53 -14.50 22.45
N GLU A 62 -1.21 -14.36 22.47
CA GLU A 62 -0.52 -13.17 21.97
C GLU A 62 -0.82 -12.91 20.47
N LYS A 63 -0.79 -13.95 19.63
CA LYS A 63 -1.14 -13.84 18.21
C LYS A 63 -2.60 -13.46 17.98
N TYR A 64 -3.52 -13.99 18.79
CA TYR A 64 -4.93 -13.64 18.73
C TYR A 64 -5.15 -12.16 19.06
N GLU A 65 -4.59 -11.67 20.17
CA GLU A 65 -4.73 -10.28 20.59
C GLU A 65 -4.07 -9.30 19.62
N LEU A 66 -2.86 -9.62 19.15
CA LEU A 66 -2.20 -8.82 18.11
C LEU A 66 -3.01 -8.79 16.82
N GLY A 67 -3.56 -9.93 16.40
CA GLY A 67 -4.42 -10.05 15.23
C GLY A 67 -5.67 -9.17 15.33
N LYS A 68 -6.35 -9.17 16.48
CA LYS A 68 -7.50 -8.29 16.73
C LYS A 68 -7.15 -6.81 16.63
N ARG A 69 -6.04 -6.38 17.24
CA ARG A 69 -5.56 -4.99 17.13
C ARG A 69 -5.23 -4.64 15.68
N THR A 70 -4.59 -5.55 14.97
CA THR A 70 -4.25 -5.36 13.56
C THR A 70 -5.50 -5.23 12.68
N LEU A 71 -6.53 -6.05 12.90
CA LEU A 71 -7.82 -5.92 12.20
C LEU A 71 -8.47 -4.56 12.42
N LYS A 72 -8.41 -4.02 13.65
CA LYS A 72 -8.90 -2.67 13.94
C LYS A 72 -8.16 -1.61 13.11
N LEU A 73 -6.83 -1.67 13.05
CA LEU A 73 -6.02 -0.74 12.25
C LEU A 73 -6.32 -0.85 10.75
N ILE A 74 -6.52 -2.07 10.24
CA ILE A 74 -6.87 -2.31 8.84
C ILE A 74 -8.25 -1.71 8.54
N HIS A 75 -9.19 -1.76 9.47
CA HIS A 75 -10.53 -1.20 9.30
C HIS A 75 -10.50 0.32 9.02
N CYS A 76 -9.58 1.06 9.64
CA CYS A 76 -9.37 2.49 9.44
C CYS A 76 -9.04 2.86 7.98
N MET A 77 -8.52 1.90 7.21
CA MET A 77 -8.11 2.12 5.82
C MET A 77 -9.25 1.92 4.84
N LYS A 78 -10.42 1.41 5.28
CA LYS A 78 -11.53 1.03 4.41
C LYS A 78 -12.56 2.16 4.31
N TYR A 79 -13.13 2.35 3.11
CA TYR A 79 -14.38 3.11 2.95
C TYR A 79 -15.59 2.18 3.05
N ALA A 80 -16.66 2.66 3.67
CA ALA A 80 -18.00 2.16 3.37
C ALA A 80 -18.37 2.58 1.94
N GLU A 81 -19.03 1.69 1.18
CA GLU A 81 -19.40 1.95 -0.22
C GLU A 81 -20.28 3.20 -0.37
N SER A 82 -21.09 3.51 0.65
CA SER A 82 -21.91 4.72 0.74
C SER A 82 -21.11 6.02 0.83
N SER A 83 -19.89 5.99 1.36
CA SER A 83 -19.04 7.18 1.53
C SER A 83 -18.19 7.51 0.29
N LEU A 84 -18.23 6.67 -0.75
CA LEU A 84 -17.42 6.83 -1.95
C LEU A 84 -17.77 8.06 -2.79
N GLN A 85 -19.03 8.49 -2.74
CA GLN A 85 -19.50 9.66 -3.50
C GLN A 85 -18.82 10.97 -3.06
N ASN A 86 -18.17 10.98 -1.89
CA ASN A 86 -17.49 12.14 -1.32
C ASN A 86 -15.96 12.04 -1.40
N SER A 87 -15.40 11.21 -2.30
CA SER A 87 -13.95 11.09 -2.44
C SER A 87 -13.34 12.32 -3.11
N ASP A 88 -12.22 12.82 -2.58
CA ASP A 88 -11.42 13.90 -3.19
C ASP A 88 -10.74 13.47 -4.50
N PHE A 89 -10.82 12.17 -4.86
CA PHE A 89 -10.16 11.59 -6.02
C PHE A 89 -11.14 10.75 -6.87
N PRO A 90 -12.20 11.37 -7.43
CA PRO A 90 -13.26 10.64 -8.14
C PRO A 90 -12.76 9.87 -9.37
N GLU A 91 -11.79 10.42 -10.12
CA GLU A 91 -11.24 9.75 -11.30
C GLU A 91 -10.52 8.44 -10.95
N SER A 92 -9.81 8.40 -9.82
CA SER A 92 -9.17 7.16 -9.36
C SER A 92 -10.19 6.09 -8.94
N LEU A 93 -11.38 6.48 -8.44
CA LEU A 93 -12.48 5.55 -8.15
C LEU A 93 -13.06 4.97 -9.44
N LYS A 94 -13.25 5.82 -10.45
CA LYS A 94 -13.75 5.41 -11.77
C LYS A 94 -12.84 4.37 -12.41
N GLU A 95 -11.52 4.60 -12.40
CA GLU A 95 -10.57 3.62 -12.96
C GLU A 95 -10.48 2.35 -12.14
N THR A 96 -10.66 2.45 -10.82
CA THR A 96 -10.73 1.28 -9.96
C THR A 96 -11.99 0.46 -10.26
N ALA A 97 -13.14 1.10 -10.48
CA ALA A 97 -14.39 0.43 -10.84
C ALA A 97 -14.28 -0.29 -12.18
N ILE A 98 -13.67 0.35 -13.20
CA ILE A 98 -13.39 -0.30 -14.49
C ILE A 98 -12.53 -1.57 -14.29
N LYS A 99 -11.53 -1.52 -13.40
CA LYS A 99 -10.62 -2.64 -13.12
C LYS A 99 -11.25 -3.76 -12.28
N GLN A 100 -12.19 -3.44 -11.40
CA GLN A 100 -12.89 -4.44 -10.56
C GLN A 100 -13.89 -5.26 -11.39
N ASN A 101 -14.38 -4.73 -12.52
CA ASN A 101 -15.36 -5.39 -13.38
C ASN A 101 -16.57 -5.89 -12.55
N ILE A 102 -17.24 -6.98 -12.93
CA ILE A 102 -18.47 -7.48 -12.25
C ILE A 102 -18.21 -7.96 -10.80
N ASN A 103 -17.00 -8.43 -10.50
CA ASN A 103 -16.66 -8.98 -9.19
C ASN A 103 -16.17 -7.85 -8.27
N ARG A 104 -17.11 -7.20 -7.56
CA ARG A 104 -16.88 -6.16 -6.53
C ARG A 104 -16.13 -6.64 -5.27
N GLY A 105 -15.15 -7.51 -5.41
CA GLY A 105 -14.42 -8.12 -4.28
C GLY A 105 -13.29 -7.26 -3.72
N LEU A 106 -12.99 -6.11 -4.32
CA LEU A 106 -11.90 -5.25 -3.89
C LEU A 106 -12.41 -4.24 -2.85
N ILE A 107 -11.71 -4.16 -1.73
CA ILE A 107 -11.99 -3.20 -0.68
C ILE A 107 -11.63 -1.80 -1.19
N ASN A 108 -12.59 -0.88 -1.09
CA ASN A 108 -12.31 0.53 -1.31
C ASN A 108 -11.55 1.11 -0.11
N ILE A 109 -10.58 1.98 -0.41
CA ILE A 109 -9.69 2.56 0.60
C ILE A 109 -9.94 4.06 0.78
N THR A 110 -9.74 4.54 2.01
CA THR A 110 -9.91 5.97 2.36
C THR A 110 -8.99 6.88 1.54
N ASN A 111 -9.34 8.17 1.42
CA ASN A 111 -8.45 9.13 0.74
C ASN A 111 -7.08 9.22 1.44
N LEU A 112 -7.05 9.09 2.77
CA LEU A 112 -5.81 9.04 3.55
C LEU A 112 -4.98 7.79 3.24
N ALA A 113 -5.62 6.61 3.22
CA ALA A 113 -4.95 5.38 2.82
C ALA A 113 -4.42 5.47 1.37
N PHE A 114 -5.20 6.05 0.46
CA PHE A 114 -4.76 6.28 -0.92
C PHE A 114 -3.52 7.19 -0.99
N LYS A 115 -3.53 8.34 -0.29
CA LYS A 115 -2.37 9.25 -0.20
C LYS A 115 -1.14 8.55 0.38
N PHE A 116 -1.33 7.69 1.38
CA PHE A 116 -0.25 6.87 1.91
C PHE A 116 0.34 5.92 0.85
N PHE A 117 -0.50 5.22 0.09
CA PHE A 117 -0.02 4.33 -0.99
C PHE A 117 0.68 5.11 -2.12
N GLU A 118 0.21 6.32 -2.43
CA GLU A 118 0.89 7.21 -3.39
C GLU A 118 2.28 7.59 -2.89
N CYS A 119 2.39 8.01 -1.62
CA CYS A 119 3.67 8.32 -0.97
C CYS A 119 4.60 7.10 -0.93
N LEU A 120 4.09 5.92 -0.58
CA LEU A 120 4.84 4.67 -0.56
C LEU A 120 5.44 4.35 -1.94
N ILE A 121 4.63 4.42 -2.99
CA ILE A 121 5.09 4.11 -4.36
C ILE A 121 6.14 5.12 -4.82
N ASN A 122 5.93 6.41 -4.57
CA ASN A 122 6.93 7.43 -4.92
C ASN A 122 8.26 7.20 -4.18
N THR A 123 8.20 6.81 -2.91
CA THR A 123 9.37 6.45 -2.10
C THR A 123 10.09 5.22 -2.67
N VAL A 124 9.34 4.15 -2.98
CA VAL A 124 9.89 2.94 -3.63
C VAL A 124 10.58 3.29 -4.95
N LEU A 125 9.93 4.07 -5.81
CA LEU A 125 10.47 4.45 -7.12
C LEU A 125 11.72 5.32 -7.00
N SER A 126 11.83 6.16 -5.97
CA SER A 126 13.04 6.94 -5.70
C SER A 126 14.27 6.06 -5.45
N PHE A 127 14.07 4.89 -4.84
CA PHE A 127 15.14 3.92 -4.59
C PHE A 127 15.37 2.98 -5.78
N LEU A 128 14.36 2.73 -6.62
CA LEU A 128 14.45 1.94 -7.85
C LEU A 128 15.01 2.76 -9.03
N ASN A 129 16.17 3.37 -8.84
CA ASN A 129 16.89 4.11 -9.88
C ASN A 129 18.08 3.30 -10.44
N GLY A 130 18.62 3.75 -11.58
CA GLY A 130 19.70 3.05 -12.28
C GLY A 130 20.96 2.84 -11.41
N ASP A 131 21.34 3.83 -10.61
CA ASP A 131 22.51 3.75 -9.73
C ASP A 131 22.37 2.65 -8.69
N ASN A 132 21.20 2.59 -8.04
CA ASN A 132 20.90 1.56 -7.04
C ASN A 132 20.73 0.18 -7.67
N VAL A 133 20.12 0.08 -8.86
CA VAL A 133 20.02 -1.20 -9.59
C VAL A 133 21.41 -1.73 -9.94
N ASN A 134 22.32 -0.88 -10.43
CA ASN A 134 23.69 -1.28 -10.74
C ASN A 134 24.48 -1.66 -9.47
N LYS A 135 24.26 -0.96 -8.36
CA LYS A 135 24.96 -1.21 -7.09
C LYS A 135 24.50 -2.46 -6.36
N TYR A 136 23.19 -2.69 -6.26
CA TYR A 136 22.62 -3.76 -5.45
C TYR A 136 22.19 -4.97 -6.28
N GLY A 137 22.01 -4.83 -7.59
CA GLY A 137 21.68 -5.93 -8.50
C GLY A 137 20.49 -6.76 -8.01
N SER A 138 20.73 -8.06 -7.80
CA SER A 138 19.74 -9.00 -7.25
C SER A 138 19.28 -8.66 -5.83
N GLY A 139 20.06 -7.90 -5.07
CA GLY A 139 19.73 -7.42 -3.73
C GLY A 139 18.84 -6.18 -3.69
N ILE A 140 18.44 -5.62 -4.85
CA ILE A 140 17.69 -4.36 -4.92
C ILE A 140 16.39 -4.39 -4.10
N HIS A 141 15.65 -5.50 -4.13
CA HIS A 141 14.39 -5.62 -3.38
C HIS A 141 14.60 -5.49 -1.87
N LYS A 142 15.63 -6.16 -1.34
CA LYS A 142 15.99 -6.08 0.08
C LYS A 142 16.41 -4.66 0.46
N TYR A 143 17.25 -4.04 -0.35
CA TYR A 143 17.68 -2.65 -0.15
C TYR A 143 16.49 -1.67 -0.11
N VAL A 144 15.58 -1.76 -1.08
CA VAL A 144 14.39 -0.88 -1.13
C VAL A 144 13.52 -1.10 0.09
N THR A 145 13.25 -2.35 0.46
CA THR A 145 12.41 -2.69 1.62
C THR A 145 13.02 -2.14 2.92
N GLU A 146 14.33 -2.32 3.13
CA GLU A 146 15.02 -1.79 4.30
C GLU A 146 15.03 -0.26 4.32
N SER A 147 15.14 0.38 3.16
CA SER A 147 15.13 1.85 3.04
C SER A 147 13.75 2.43 3.34
N VAL A 148 12.70 1.81 2.78
CA VAL A 148 11.29 2.16 3.03
C VAL A 148 10.94 1.98 4.51
N ASN A 149 11.37 0.89 5.14
CA ASN A 149 11.10 0.64 6.57
C ASN A 149 11.79 1.64 7.51
N LYS A 150 12.84 2.32 7.04
CA LYS A 150 13.57 3.36 7.79
C LYS A 150 13.06 4.77 7.49
N ASP A 151 12.12 4.92 6.54
CA ASP A 151 11.56 6.22 6.19
C ASP A 151 10.59 6.70 7.28
N ALA A 152 11.06 7.68 8.06
CA ALA A 152 10.28 8.25 9.16
C ALA A 152 9.03 8.99 8.66
N ASN A 153 9.08 9.63 7.48
CA ASN A 153 7.95 10.37 6.93
C ASN A 153 6.85 9.41 6.49
N LEU A 154 7.21 8.30 5.87
CA LEU A 154 6.28 7.26 5.48
C LEU A 154 5.62 6.61 6.70
N HIS A 155 6.40 6.38 7.77
CA HIS A 155 5.87 5.88 9.03
C HIS A 155 4.88 6.87 9.67
N GLN A 156 5.20 8.17 9.69
CA GLN A 156 4.27 9.19 10.19
C GLN A 156 2.99 9.29 9.35
N ASN A 157 3.11 9.21 8.02
CA ASN A 157 1.95 9.14 7.14
C ASN A 157 1.08 7.92 7.47
N PHE A 158 1.69 6.74 7.67
CA PHE A 158 0.96 5.54 8.06
C PHE A 158 0.22 5.73 9.40
N ILE A 159 0.90 6.30 10.39
CA ILE A 159 0.31 6.62 11.69
C ILE A 159 -0.91 7.52 11.51
N SER A 160 -0.84 8.56 10.66
CA SER A 160 -1.97 9.45 10.41
C SER A 160 -3.20 8.75 9.83
N VAL A 161 -2.99 7.74 8.95
CA VAL A 161 -4.07 6.94 8.37
C VAL A 161 -4.80 6.14 9.44
N VAL A 162 -4.08 5.60 10.41
CA VAL A 162 -4.65 4.74 11.45
C VAL A 162 -5.10 5.50 12.70
N GLN A 163 -4.62 6.72 12.92
CA GLN A 163 -5.00 7.58 14.05
C GLN A 163 -6.30 8.36 13.83
N THR A 164 -6.72 8.60 12.58
CA THR A 164 -8.04 9.18 12.29
C THR A 164 -9.23 8.32 12.74
N ALA A 165 -8.95 7.15 13.33
CA ALA A 165 -9.94 6.21 13.84
C ALA A 165 -10.09 6.20 15.37
N SER A 166 -9.77 7.30 16.08
CA SER A 166 -10.08 7.43 17.51
C SER A 166 -11.60 7.57 17.73
N VAL A 167 -12.29 6.94 18.68
CA VAL A 167 -11.94 5.90 19.67
C VAL A 167 -13.19 5.05 20.06
N ASP A 168 -14.40 5.34 19.55
CA ASP A 168 -15.65 4.84 20.17
C ASP A 168 -16.50 3.83 19.35
N ASP A 169 -16.20 3.58 18.06
CA ASP A 169 -17.20 2.96 17.15
C ASP A 169 -16.90 1.53 16.67
N LEU A 170 -16.06 0.77 17.38
CA LEU A 170 -15.74 -0.62 17.01
C LEU A 170 -16.17 -1.61 18.09
N SER A 171 -17.47 -1.60 18.43
CA SER A 171 -18.13 -2.81 18.90
C SER A 171 -18.13 -3.79 17.72
N PHE A 172 -17.49 -4.94 17.91
CA PHE A 172 -17.76 -6.07 17.05
C PHE A 172 -19.15 -6.54 17.43
N ASP A 173 -20.18 -6.16 16.66
CA ASP A 173 -21.44 -6.87 16.69
C ASP A 173 -21.14 -8.31 16.26
N THR A 174 -21.06 -9.18 17.25
CA THR A 174 -21.01 -10.62 17.10
C THR A 174 -22.41 -11.15 16.83
N ASP A 175 -23.14 -10.56 15.90
CA ASP A 175 -24.46 -11.05 15.49
C ASP A 175 -24.46 -11.28 13.99
N ASN A 176 -24.40 -12.56 13.62
CA ASN A 176 -25.32 -13.19 12.66
C ASN A 176 -24.99 -14.69 12.60
N THR A 177 -25.67 -15.45 13.46
CA THR A 177 -26.23 -16.76 13.13
C THR A 177 -27.14 -16.68 11.91
#